data_AF-A0A3A5AND1-F1
#
_entry.id   AF-A0A3A5AND1-F1
#
_cell.length_a   1.000
_cell.length_b   1.000
_cell.length_c   1.000
_cell.angle_alpha   90.00
_cell.angle_beta   90.00
_cell.angle_gamma   90.00
#
_symmetry.space_group_name_H-M   'P 1'
#
loop_
_entity.id
_entity.type
_entity.pdbx_description
1 polymer ?
#
loop_
_entity_poly.entity_id
_entity_poly.type
_entity_poly.pdbx_seq_one_letter_code
_entity_poly.pdbx_strand_id
1 'polypeptide(L)'
;MDAQTLDSLAEMICGAGPVYRTGSDLTRFFQRVGFTNFRHDGSTRKWWTLNVLEQLTERNLRAVILRLADPREYRGNQDQVNQAISSLNGILMVEGLRVELEGIRPVIKEITPQLIQVQEEPELKPLPPPDFLNLKLESGLGEILANRWAEAQRCLNAGAYLAATIIMGSMLEGMLLAVLQQFPRESNECKTAPCDPKNGKVKYFADWSPSDMINVAHEAGWLDLDVKKFSHALREFRNLIHPYQQMLTKSFPDKDTCEISWLVVQAAANDLAKKLK
;
A
#
# COMPACT_ATOMS: atom_id res chain seq x y z
N MET A 1 -10.57 -8.19 32.18
CA MET A 1 -11.67 -8.46 31.25
C MET A 1 -12.95 -8.02 31.89
N ASP A 2 -13.74 -7.27 31.13
CA ASP A 2 -15.06 -6.77 31.50
C ASP A 2 -16.07 -7.91 31.65
N ALA A 3 -17.11 -7.70 32.46
CA ALA A 3 -18.15 -8.68 32.72
C ALA A 3 -18.91 -9.09 31.45
N GLN A 4 -19.19 -8.17 30.52
CA GLN A 4 -19.89 -8.51 29.27
C GLN A 4 -19.02 -9.34 28.33
N THR A 5 -17.72 -9.12 28.34
CA THR A 5 -16.76 -9.95 27.59
C THR A 5 -16.76 -11.37 28.13
N LEU A 6 -16.73 -11.54 29.46
CA LEU A 6 -16.80 -12.86 30.09
C LEU A 6 -18.13 -13.57 29.78
N ASP A 7 -19.23 -12.82 29.75
CA ASP A 7 -20.56 -13.33 29.39
C ASP A 7 -20.58 -13.91 27.96
N SER A 8 -20.06 -13.13 27.01
CA SER A 8 -19.96 -13.53 25.60
C SER A 8 -19.00 -14.71 25.40
N LEU A 9 -17.89 -14.75 26.13
CA LEU A 9 -16.96 -15.88 26.12
C LEU A 9 -17.63 -17.15 26.67
N ALA A 10 -18.43 -17.05 27.74
CA ALA A 10 -19.14 -18.19 28.30
C ALA A 10 -20.14 -18.78 27.30
N GLU A 11 -20.86 -17.94 26.56
CA GLU A 11 -21.76 -18.37 25.48
C GLU A 11 -21.00 -19.09 24.36
N MET A 12 -19.89 -18.51 23.90
CA MET A 12 -19.05 -19.09 22.85
C MET A 12 -18.50 -20.46 23.27
N ILE A 13 -18.02 -20.61 24.50
CA ILE A 13 -17.51 -21.87 25.05
C ILE A 13 -18.62 -22.93 25.09
N CYS A 14 -19.84 -22.56 25.48
CA CYS A 14 -20.96 -23.50 25.62
C CYS A 14 -21.50 -24.02 24.29
N GLY A 15 -21.47 -23.19 23.23
CA GLY A 15 -21.96 -23.61 21.92
C GLY A 15 -22.54 -22.53 21.02
N ALA A 16 -22.43 -21.24 21.37
CA ALA A 16 -22.71 -20.16 20.42
C ALA A 16 -21.63 -20.05 19.33
N GLY A 17 -20.48 -20.71 19.53
CA GLY A 17 -19.45 -20.89 18.51
C GLY A 17 -19.64 -22.14 17.64
N PRO A 18 -18.60 -22.59 16.93
CA PRO A 18 -18.67 -23.69 15.96
C PRO A 18 -18.91 -25.08 16.57
N VAL A 19 -18.76 -25.22 17.90
CA VAL A 19 -18.86 -26.52 18.59
C VAL A 19 -19.73 -26.37 19.84
N TYR A 20 -20.83 -27.11 19.86
CA TYR A 20 -21.66 -27.28 21.04
C TYR A 20 -20.98 -28.19 22.06
N ARG A 21 -20.91 -27.77 23.33
CA ARG A 21 -20.30 -28.54 24.43
C ARG A 21 -21.32 -28.93 25.49
N THR A 22 -21.46 -30.22 25.78
CA THR A 22 -22.28 -30.67 26.93
C THR A 22 -21.61 -30.32 28.27
N GLY A 23 -22.31 -30.47 29.40
CA GLY A 23 -21.70 -30.23 30.73
C GLY A 23 -20.45 -31.09 30.98
N SER A 24 -20.44 -32.33 30.48
CA SER A 24 -19.26 -33.19 30.54
C SER A 24 -18.12 -32.70 29.64
N ASP A 25 -18.43 -32.14 28.48
CA ASP A 25 -17.43 -31.57 27.57
C ASP A 25 -16.84 -30.28 28.11
N LEU A 26 -17.63 -29.47 28.81
CA LEU A 26 -17.15 -28.27 29.52
C LEU A 26 -16.14 -28.64 30.60
N THR A 27 -16.45 -29.68 31.40
CA THR A 27 -15.51 -30.23 32.39
C THR A 27 -14.20 -30.65 31.72
N ARG A 28 -14.27 -31.41 30.62
CA ARG A 28 -13.08 -31.84 29.86
C ARG A 28 -12.34 -30.67 29.21
N PHE A 29 -13.04 -29.61 28.81
CA PHE A 29 -12.44 -28.43 28.22
C PHE A 29 -11.56 -27.72 29.25
N PHE A 30 -12.10 -27.39 30.43
CA PHE A 30 -11.31 -26.75 31.49
C PHE A 30 -10.15 -27.62 31.99
N GLN A 31 -10.33 -28.95 32.03
CA GLN A 31 -9.22 -29.88 32.30
C GLN A 31 -8.11 -29.80 31.26
N ARG A 32 -8.45 -29.66 29.97
CA ARG A 32 -7.46 -29.48 28.88
C ARG A 32 -6.74 -28.14 28.94
N VAL A 33 -7.35 -27.10 29.51
CA VAL A 33 -6.67 -25.82 29.84
C VAL A 33 -5.68 -26.01 30.99
N GLY A 34 -5.98 -26.94 31.91
CA GLY A 34 -5.16 -27.24 33.10
C GLY A 34 -5.90 -27.11 34.43
N PHE A 35 -7.22 -26.86 34.42
CA PHE A 35 -8.02 -26.71 35.63
C PHE A 35 -8.79 -27.99 35.95
N THR A 36 -8.35 -28.73 36.98
CA THR A 36 -8.94 -30.02 37.37
C THR A 36 -10.02 -29.89 38.45
N ASN A 37 -10.09 -28.73 39.11
CA ASN A 37 -11.02 -28.43 40.20
C ASN A 37 -12.45 -28.12 39.71
N PHE A 38 -12.63 -27.75 38.44
CA PHE A 38 -13.94 -27.46 37.89
C PHE A 38 -14.61 -28.72 37.34
N ARG A 39 -15.77 -29.07 37.91
CA ARG A 39 -16.66 -30.11 37.41
C ARG A 39 -18.06 -29.52 37.26
N HIS A 40 -18.66 -29.73 36.10
CA HIS A 40 -20.00 -29.24 35.84
C HIS A 40 -20.99 -29.94 36.77
N ASP A 41 -21.80 -29.15 37.47
CA ASP A 41 -22.67 -29.58 38.58
C ASP A 41 -24.11 -29.94 38.14
N GLY A 42 -24.43 -29.74 36.86
CA GLY A 42 -25.76 -29.99 36.30
C GLY A 42 -26.62 -28.74 36.18
N SER A 43 -26.12 -27.58 36.64
CA SER A 43 -26.75 -26.29 36.42
C SER A 43 -26.68 -25.85 34.95
N THR A 44 -27.24 -24.68 34.65
CA THR A 44 -27.26 -24.14 33.28
C THR A 44 -25.83 -23.85 32.80
N ARG A 45 -25.41 -24.55 31.73
CA ARG A 45 -24.07 -24.50 31.14
C ARG A 45 -23.46 -23.09 31.03
N LYS A 46 -24.23 -22.13 30.52
CA LYS A 46 -23.79 -20.74 30.33
C LYS A 46 -23.42 -20.07 31.64
N TRP A 47 -24.33 -20.13 32.62
CA TRP A 47 -24.13 -19.53 33.94
C TRP A 47 -23.04 -20.22 34.73
N TRP A 48 -22.97 -21.55 34.65
CA TRP A 48 -21.86 -22.30 35.26
C TRP A 48 -20.52 -21.89 34.66
N THR A 49 -20.43 -21.81 33.32
CA THR A 49 -19.19 -21.42 32.63
C THR A 49 -18.80 -20.00 32.98
N LEU A 50 -19.74 -19.06 33.01
CA LEU A 50 -19.47 -17.68 33.42
C LEU A 50 -18.93 -17.61 34.85
N ASN A 51 -19.57 -18.31 35.79
CA ASN A 51 -19.12 -18.35 37.18
C ASN A 51 -17.71 -18.95 37.33
N VAL A 52 -17.35 -19.93 36.49
CA VAL A 52 -15.97 -20.43 36.41
C VAL A 52 -15.02 -19.34 35.91
N LEU A 53 -15.36 -18.64 34.82
CA LEU A 53 -14.51 -17.58 34.26
C LEU A 53 -14.29 -16.42 35.23
N GLU A 54 -15.31 -16.01 35.99
CA GLU A 54 -15.23 -14.96 37.01
C GLU A 54 -14.25 -15.28 38.15
N GLN A 55 -14.00 -16.57 38.41
CA GLN A 55 -13.05 -17.03 39.42
C GLN A 55 -11.60 -17.07 38.91
N LEU A 56 -11.36 -16.89 37.61
CA LEU A 56 -10.04 -17.00 37.01
C LEU A 56 -9.27 -15.67 37.07
N THR A 57 -7.96 -15.78 37.29
CA THR A 57 -7.04 -14.65 37.10
C THR A 57 -6.91 -14.30 35.62
N GLU A 58 -6.44 -13.08 35.30
CA GLU A 58 -6.22 -12.67 33.91
C GLU A 58 -5.32 -13.64 33.13
N ARG A 59 -4.25 -14.15 33.76
CA ARG A 59 -3.36 -15.15 33.18
C ARG A 59 -4.13 -16.44 32.82
N ASN A 60 -5.02 -16.88 33.70
CA ASN A 60 -5.82 -18.09 33.48
C ASN A 60 -6.89 -17.87 32.41
N LEU A 61 -7.50 -16.69 32.34
CA LEU A 61 -8.41 -16.31 31.25
C LEU A 61 -7.71 -16.33 29.89
N ARG A 62 -6.49 -15.79 29.80
CA ARG A 62 -5.67 -15.88 28.59
C ARG A 62 -5.41 -17.35 28.18
N ALA A 63 -5.17 -18.25 29.14
CA ALA A 63 -5.01 -19.67 28.84
C ALA A 63 -6.30 -20.31 28.29
N VAL A 64 -7.47 -19.93 28.80
CA VAL A 64 -8.77 -20.37 28.26
C VAL A 64 -8.96 -19.89 26.82
N ILE A 65 -8.68 -18.61 26.56
CA ILE A 65 -8.77 -18.00 25.22
C ILE A 65 -7.87 -18.72 24.23
N LEU A 66 -6.61 -18.95 24.59
CA LEU A 66 -5.65 -19.68 23.77
C LEU A 66 -6.12 -21.11 23.51
N ARG A 67 -6.69 -21.79 24.51
CA ARG A 67 -7.23 -23.13 24.30
C ARG A 67 -8.42 -23.12 23.36
N LEU A 68 -9.31 -22.13 23.47
CA LEU A 68 -10.47 -22.00 22.61
C LEU A 68 -10.09 -21.72 21.15
N ALA A 69 -8.95 -21.06 20.91
CA ALA A 69 -8.43 -20.81 19.57
C ALA A 69 -7.53 -21.94 19.02
N ASP A 70 -7.24 -22.98 19.80
CA ASP A 70 -6.35 -24.07 19.39
C ASP A 70 -7.05 -24.95 18.33
N PRO A 71 -6.45 -25.16 17.14
CA PRO A 71 -7.02 -26.03 16.09
C PRO A 71 -7.37 -27.44 16.55
N ARG A 72 -6.71 -27.95 17.60
CA ARG A 72 -6.97 -29.27 18.19
C ARG A 72 -8.33 -29.37 18.87
N GLU A 73 -8.91 -28.26 19.33
CA GLU A 73 -10.28 -28.25 19.86
C GLU A 73 -11.32 -28.60 18.79
N TYR A 74 -10.97 -28.37 17.52
CA TYR A 74 -11.85 -28.55 16.37
C TYR A 74 -11.47 -29.76 15.52
N ARG A 75 -10.62 -30.65 16.06
CA ARG A 75 -10.11 -31.86 15.38
C ARG A 75 -9.48 -31.55 14.01
N GLY A 76 -8.93 -30.34 13.84
CA GLY A 76 -8.34 -29.89 12.58
C GLY A 76 -9.34 -29.47 11.49
N ASN A 77 -10.64 -29.35 11.80
CA ASN A 77 -11.62 -28.83 10.86
C ASN A 77 -11.39 -27.32 10.64
N GLN A 78 -10.88 -26.95 9.47
CA GLN A 78 -10.46 -25.59 9.16
C GLN A 78 -11.60 -24.57 9.23
N ASP A 79 -12.82 -24.93 8.81
CA ASP A 79 -13.97 -24.02 8.84
C ASP A 79 -14.37 -23.71 10.29
N GLN A 80 -14.38 -24.72 11.15
CA GLN A 80 -14.66 -24.53 12.57
C GLN A 80 -13.57 -23.72 13.27
N VAL A 81 -12.30 -23.93 12.93
CA VAL A 81 -11.20 -23.11 13.47
C VAL A 81 -11.36 -21.65 13.07
N ASN A 82 -11.61 -21.39 11.79
CA ASN A 82 -11.79 -20.03 11.28
C ASN A 82 -13.01 -19.34 11.91
N GLN A 83 -14.12 -20.06 12.04
CA GLN A 83 -15.32 -19.56 12.71
C GLN A 83 -15.05 -19.26 14.19
N ALA A 84 -14.33 -20.14 14.89
CA ALA A 84 -13.96 -19.91 16.28
C ALA A 84 -13.10 -18.66 16.44
N ILE A 85 -12.04 -18.52 15.66
CA ILE A 85 -11.12 -17.37 15.73
C ILE A 85 -11.86 -16.07 15.40
N SER A 86 -12.72 -16.10 14.38
CA SER A 86 -13.53 -14.94 13.99
C SER A 86 -14.47 -14.51 15.13
N SER A 87 -15.27 -15.43 15.68
CA SER A 87 -16.17 -15.15 16.79
C SER A 87 -15.41 -14.67 18.03
N LEU A 88 -14.29 -15.32 18.36
CA LEU A 88 -13.47 -14.96 19.51
C LEU A 88 -12.87 -13.56 19.37
N ASN A 89 -12.36 -13.21 18.18
CA ASN A 89 -11.82 -11.88 17.92
C ASN A 89 -12.90 -10.80 17.97
N GLY A 90 -14.13 -11.09 17.54
CA GLY A 90 -15.26 -10.17 17.72
C GLY A 90 -15.54 -9.85 19.18
N ILE A 91 -15.42 -10.85 20.07
CA ILE A 91 -15.59 -10.68 21.52
C ILE A 91 -14.40 -9.94 22.14
N LEU A 92 -13.17 -10.29 21.76
CA LEU A 92 -11.95 -9.74 22.38
C LEU A 92 -11.60 -8.32 21.92
N MET A 93 -12.16 -7.86 20.80
CA MET A 93 -11.87 -6.53 20.26
C MET A 93 -12.14 -5.43 21.28
N VAL A 94 -13.21 -5.51 22.08
CA VAL A 94 -13.53 -4.48 23.09
C VAL A 94 -12.53 -4.43 24.24
N GLU A 95 -11.77 -5.51 24.45
CA GLU A 95 -10.67 -5.57 25.43
C GLU A 95 -9.34 -5.10 24.84
N GLY A 96 -9.30 -4.71 23.56
CA GLY A 96 -8.07 -4.42 22.84
C GLY A 96 -7.20 -5.66 22.64
N LEU A 97 -7.80 -6.84 22.50
CA LEU A 97 -7.10 -8.10 22.30
C LEU A 97 -7.54 -8.78 21.00
N ARG A 98 -6.61 -9.49 20.36
CA ARG A 98 -6.88 -10.34 19.20
C ARG A 98 -6.09 -11.63 19.31
N VAL A 99 -6.68 -12.72 18.85
CA VAL A 99 -6.02 -14.01 18.68
C VAL A 99 -5.67 -14.23 17.21
N GLU A 100 -4.42 -14.64 16.98
CA GLU A 100 -3.89 -15.03 15.68
C GLU A 100 -3.24 -16.42 15.77
N LEU A 101 -3.13 -17.12 14.64
CA LEU A 101 -2.39 -18.38 14.56
C LEU A 101 -1.01 -18.15 13.97
N GLU A 102 0.03 -18.46 14.75
CA GLU A 102 1.39 -18.62 14.25
C GLU A 102 1.61 -20.10 13.87
N GLY A 103 1.32 -20.41 12.62
CA GLY A 103 1.21 -21.79 12.14
C GLY A 103 -0.03 -22.48 12.73
N ILE A 104 0.17 -23.37 13.70
CA ILE A 104 -0.91 -24.05 14.44
C ILE A 104 -1.09 -23.53 15.87
N ARG A 105 -0.23 -22.61 16.33
CA ARG A 105 -0.22 -22.14 17.72
C ARG A 105 -0.98 -20.82 17.82
N PRO A 106 -2.03 -20.73 18.63
CA PRO A 106 -2.69 -19.46 18.90
C PRO A 106 -1.79 -18.57 19.75
N VAL A 107 -1.78 -17.28 19.44
CA VAL A 107 -1.11 -16.22 20.19
C VAL A 107 -2.07 -15.05 20.38
N ILE A 108 -2.03 -14.43 21.57
CA ILE A 108 -2.80 -13.20 21.86
C ILE A 108 -1.91 -12.00 21.57
N LYS A 109 -2.41 -11.05 20.79
CA LYS A 109 -1.79 -9.76 20.53
C LYS A 109 -2.68 -8.64 21.07
N GLU A 110 -2.05 -7.60 21.59
CA GLU A 110 -2.71 -6.36 21.93
C GLU A 110 -2.97 -5.57 20.65
N ILE A 111 -4.19 -5.05 20.52
CA ILE A 111 -4.64 -4.22 19.42
C ILE A 111 -5.25 -2.95 19.97
N THR A 112 -5.12 -1.84 19.24
CA THR A 112 -5.89 -0.64 19.51
C THR A 112 -7.21 -0.78 18.76
N PRO A 113 -8.35 -1.04 19.44
CA PRO A 113 -9.61 -1.25 18.75
C PRO A 113 -10.07 0.07 18.15
N GLN A 114 -10.18 0.10 16.82
CA GLN A 114 -10.74 1.23 16.07
C GLN A 114 -12.27 1.16 16.16
N LEU A 115 -12.82 1.45 17.35
CA LEU A 115 -14.26 1.46 17.61
C LEU A 115 -14.99 2.56 16.81
N ILE A 116 -14.24 3.59 16.42
CA ILE A 116 -14.65 4.62 15.49
C ILE A 116 -13.86 4.36 14.21
N GLN A 117 -14.56 3.99 13.14
CA GLN A 117 -13.98 4.07 11.80
C GLN A 117 -13.75 5.55 11.51
N VAL A 118 -12.57 6.06 11.83
CA VAL A 118 -12.01 7.10 10.97
C VAL A 118 -11.81 6.37 9.65
N GLN A 119 -12.62 6.71 8.65
CA GLN A 119 -12.28 6.33 7.28
C GLN A 119 -10.90 6.95 7.05
N GLU A 120 -9.85 6.14 7.15
CA GLU A 120 -8.60 6.49 6.49
C GLU A 120 -8.99 6.61 5.02
N GLU A 121 -9.02 7.85 4.51
CA GLU A 121 -9.00 8.08 3.08
C GLU A 121 -7.91 7.17 2.52
N PRO A 122 -8.17 6.42 1.43
CA PRO A 122 -7.17 5.53 0.88
C PRO A 122 -5.92 6.36 0.61
N GLU A 123 -4.88 6.18 1.42
CA GLU A 123 -3.58 6.76 1.13
C GLU A 123 -3.24 6.27 -0.27
N LEU A 124 -3.13 7.20 -1.21
CA LEU A 124 -2.60 6.94 -2.53
C LEU A 124 -1.18 6.42 -2.30
N LYS A 125 -1.05 5.10 -2.19
CA LYS A 125 0.25 4.46 -2.03
C LYS A 125 1.12 4.93 -3.21
N PRO A 126 2.35 5.38 -2.96
CA PRO A 126 3.24 5.79 -4.03
C PRO A 126 3.34 4.62 -5.02
N LEU A 127 2.98 4.89 -6.26
CA LEU A 127 2.97 3.87 -7.31
C LEU A 127 4.39 3.28 -7.48
N PRO A 128 4.51 2.00 -7.83
CA PRO A 128 5.82 1.39 -8.02
C PRO A 128 6.57 2.11 -9.15
N PRO A 129 7.91 2.23 -9.06
CA PRO A 129 8.70 2.77 -10.16
C PRO A 129 8.43 1.99 -11.45
N PRO A 130 8.34 2.67 -12.61
CA PRO A 130 8.51 2.01 -13.89
C PRO A 130 9.79 1.18 -13.89
N ASP A 131 9.78 0.08 -14.64
CA ASP A 131 10.97 -0.75 -14.80
C ASP A 131 11.96 -0.10 -15.77
N PHE A 132 12.68 0.90 -15.26
CA PHE A 132 13.62 1.71 -16.05
C PHE A 132 14.79 0.90 -16.62
N LEU A 133 15.10 -0.26 -16.04
CA LEU A 133 16.16 -1.15 -16.52
C LEU A 133 15.71 -1.96 -17.73
N ASN A 134 14.41 -2.24 -17.82
CA ASN A 134 13.81 -2.96 -18.94
C ASN A 134 13.30 -2.06 -20.07
N LEU A 135 13.22 -0.74 -19.86
CA LEU A 135 13.24 0.22 -20.95
C LEU A 135 14.60 0.05 -21.64
N LYS A 136 14.65 -0.48 -22.87
CA LYS A 136 15.86 -0.77 -23.65
C LYS A 136 16.60 0.51 -24.10
N LEU A 137 16.88 1.39 -23.15
CA LEU A 137 17.57 2.67 -23.31
C LEU A 137 19.08 2.45 -23.34
N GLU A 138 19.83 3.53 -23.57
CA GLU A 138 21.29 3.52 -23.54
C GLU A 138 21.84 2.93 -22.23
N SER A 139 22.97 2.21 -22.33
CA SER A 139 23.60 1.56 -21.19
C SER A 139 23.90 2.57 -20.07
N GLY A 140 23.46 2.24 -18.85
CA GLY A 140 23.62 3.10 -17.67
C GLY A 140 22.52 4.13 -17.45
N LEU A 141 21.73 4.51 -18.47
CA LEU A 141 20.65 5.48 -18.28
C LEU A 141 19.52 4.95 -17.40
N GLY A 142 19.17 3.67 -17.53
CA GLY A 142 18.17 3.02 -16.67
C GLY A 142 18.53 3.09 -15.18
N GLU A 143 19.82 2.92 -14.85
CA GLU A 143 20.32 3.06 -13.47
C GLU A 143 20.23 4.50 -12.97
N ILE A 144 20.56 5.48 -13.81
CA ILE A 144 20.42 6.90 -13.48
C ILE A 144 18.95 7.24 -13.20
N LEU A 145 18.03 6.78 -14.06
CA LEU A 145 16.59 7.00 -13.88
C LEU A 145 16.07 6.34 -12.59
N ALA A 146 16.50 5.11 -12.29
CA ALA A 146 16.15 4.44 -11.03
C ALA A 146 16.67 5.19 -9.80
N ASN A 147 17.90 5.70 -9.86
CA ASN A 147 18.49 6.51 -8.79
C ASN A 147 17.73 7.83 -8.59
N ARG A 148 17.34 8.50 -9.69
CA ARG A 148 16.53 9.73 -9.65
C ARG A 148 15.13 9.48 -9.12
N TRP A 149 14.52 8.33 -9.44
CA TRP A 149 13.25 7.93 -8.83
C TRP A 149 13.37 7.83 -7.30
N ALA A 150 14.39 7.11 -6.82
CA ALA A 150 14.64 6.97 -5.40
C ALA A 150 14.95 8.32 -4.72
N GLU A 151 15.65 9.22 -5.42
CA GLU A 151 15.94 10.57 -4.92
C GLU A 151 14.68 11.43 -4.81
N ALA A 152 13.83 11.45 -5.83
CA ALA A 152 12.54 12.15 -5.80
C ALA A 152 11.64 11.63 -4.66
N GLN A 153 11.63 10.31 -4.44
CA GLN A 153 10.88 9.70 -3.33
C GLN A 153 11.40 10.17 -1.96
N ARG A 154 12.72 10.27 -1.77
CA ARG A 154 13.29 10.84 -0.54
C ARG A 154 12.91 12.30 -0.36
N CYS A 155 12.92 13.10 -1.42
CA CYS A 155 12.48 14.50 -1.37
C CYS A 155 11.00 14.61 -0.99
N LEU A 156 10.13 13.80 -1.58
CA LEU A 156 8.70 13.73 -1.23
C LEU A 156 8.51 13.42 0.25
N ASN A 157 9.15 12.36 0.75
CA ASN A 157 9.03 11.92 2.14
C ASN A 157 9.55 12.97 3.15
N ALA A 158 10.51 13.80 2.72
CA ALA A 158 11.07 14.87 3.52
C ALA A 158 10.31 16.21 3.40
N GLY A 159 9.22 16.27 2.60
CA GLY A 159 8.48 17.50 2.34
C GLY A 159 9.19 18.49 1.40
N ALA A 160 10.26 18.08 0.72
CA ALA A 160 11.01 18.88 -0.24
C ALA A 160 10.36 18.84 -1.63
N TYR A 161 9.11 19.28 -1.71
CA TYR A 161 8.25 19.09 -2.89
C TYR A 161 8.80 19.74 -4.16
N LEU A 162 9.30 20.97 -4.10
CA LEU A 162 9.92 21.64 -5.26
C LEU A 162 11.07 20.81 -5.84
N ALA A 163 11.96 20.28 -4.98
CA ALA A 163 13.07 19.45 -5.40
C ALA A 163 12.59 18.13 -6.02
N ALA A 164 11.59 17.49 -5.40
CA ALA A 164 10.97 16.30 -5.94
C ALA A 164 10.44 16.55 -7.36
N THR A 165 9.59 17.57 -7.56
CA THR A 165 9.00 17.92 -8.86
C THR A 165 10.04 18.23 -9.94
N ILE A 166 11.12 18.95 -9.59
CA ILE A 166 12.25 19.22 -10.50
C ILE A 166 12.90 17.90 -10.96
N ILE A 167 13.14 16.97 -10.03
CA ILE A 167 13.71 15.66 -10.36
C ILE A 167 12.76 14.90 -11.30
N MET A 168 11.45 14.87 -11.02
CA MET A 168 10.47 14.19 -11.90
C MET A 168 10.48 14.77 -13.32
N GLY A 169 10.52 16.09 -13.45
CA GLY A 169 10.61 16.75 -14.75
C GLY A 169 11.91 16.44 -15.48
N SER A 170 13.04 16.31 -14.76
CA SER A 170 14.32 15.88 -15.35
C SER A 170 14.30 14.42 -15.81
N MET A 171 13.57 13.55 -15.13
CA MET A 171 13.40 12.15 -15.54
C MET A 171 12.60 12.04 -16.83
N LEU A 172 11.49 12.80 -16.93
CA LEU A 172 10.71 12.89 -18.17
C LEU A 172 11.58 13.35 -19.34
N GLU A 173 12.38 14.39 -19.14
CA GLU A 173 13.32 14.92 -20.13
C GLU A 173 14.33 13.85 -20.58
N GLY A 174 14.94 13.14 -19.62
CA GLY A 174 15.90 12.07 -19.90
C GLY A 174 15.30 10.89 -20.67
N MET A 175 14.08 10.46 -20.32
CA MET A 175 13.39 9.39 -21.05
C MET A 175 13.06 9.79 -22.49
N LEU A 176 12.55 11.01 -22.69
CA LEU A 176 12.19 11.49 -24.03
C LEU A 176 13.43 11.60 -24.93
N LEU A 177 14.51 12.19 -24.42
CA LEU A 177 15.75 12.34 -25.17
C LEU A 177 16.30 10.99 -25.61
N ALA A 178 16.30 9.99 -24.72
CA ALA A 178 16.81 8.66 -25.02
C ALA A 178 16.02 7.97 -26.15
N VAL A 179 14.69 8.09 -26.14
CA VAL A 179 13.85 7.53 -27.21
C VAL A 179 14.07 8.28 -28.53
N LEU A 180 14.18 9.61 -28.51
CA LEU A 180 14.50 10.41 -29.71
C LEU A 180 15.84 10.00 -30.32
N GLN A 181 16.88 9.80 -29.49
CA GLN A 181 18.21 9.36 -29.92
C GLN A 181 18.20 7.95 -30.53
N GLN A 182 17.31 7.08 -30.04
CA GLN A 182 17.15 5.73 -30.56
C GLN A 182 16.40 5.67 -31.90
N PHE A 183 15.50 6.62 -32.16
CA PHE A 183 14.71 6.70 -33.40
C PHE A 183 14.94 8.03 -34.15
N PRO A 184 16.20 8.39 -34.50
CA PRO A 184 16.55 9.73 -34.93
C PRO A 184 15.89 10.14 -36.25
N ARG A 185 15.62 9.17 -37.14
CA ARG A 185 14.94 9.41 -38.41
C ARG A 185 13.49 9.83 -38.19
N GLU A 186 12.74 9.05 -37.40
CA GLU A 186 11.34 9.34 -37.09
C GLU A 186 11.21 10.70 -36.41
N SER A 187 12.10 11.00 -35.46
CA SER A 187 12.10 12.30 -34.75
C SER A 187 12.35 13.49 -35.66
N ASN A 188 13.34 13.39 -36.54
CA ASN A 188 13.75 14.51 -37.39
C ASN A 188 12.80 14.73 -38.57
N GLU A 189 11.99 13.74 -38.94
CA GLU A 189 10.98 13.84 -40.00
C GLU A 189 9.65 14.45 -39.49
N CYS A 190 9.45 14.57 -38.17
CA CYS A 190 8.28 15.23 -37.59
C CYS A 190 8.21 16.72 -37.95
N LYS A 191 7.00 17.23 -38.19
CA LYS A 191 6.73 18.64 -38.51
C LYS A 191 7.02 19.57 -37.33
N THR A 192 6.90 19.06 -36.11
CA THR A 192 7.22 19.76 -34.87
C THR A 192 8.70 19.69 -34.50
N ALA A 193 9.54 19.02 -35.29
CA ALA A 193 10.97 19.01 -35.07
C ALA A 193 11.54 20.44 -35.19
N PRO A 194 12.37 20.90 -34.22
CA PRO A 194 12.87 22.26 -34.22
C PRO A 194 13.92 22.43 -35.31
N CYS A 195 13.73 23.42 -36.19
CA CYS A 195 14.69 23.79 -37.22
C CYS A 195 15.47 25.06 -36.87
N ASP A 196 16.69 25.16 -37.38
CA ASP A 196 17.48 26.38 -37.34
C ASP A 196 16.86 27.42 -38.30
N PRO A 197 16.47 28.61 -37.81
CA PRO A 197 15.87 29.66 -38.64
C PRO A 197 16.76 30.14 -39.79
N LYS A 198 18.09 29.98 -39.69
CA LYS A 198 19.05 30.50 -40.67
C LYS A 198 19.22 29.59 -41.88
N ASN A 199 19.14 28.28 -41.70
CA ASN A 199 19.44 27.31 -42.75
C ASN A 199 18.30 26.29 -42.98
N GLY A 200 17.24 26.33 -42.18
CA GLY A 200 16.07 25.45 -42.31
C GLY A 200 16.32 23.99 -41.93
N LYS A 201 17.51 23.64 -41.44
CA LYS A 201 17.85 22.27 -41.04
C LYS A 201 17.36 21.98 -39.63
N VAL A 202 16.97 20.73 -39.38
CA VAL A 202 16.63 20.25 -38.04
C VAL A 202 17.84 20.40 -37.12
N LYS A 203 17.61 20.90 -35.90
CA LYS A 203 18.65 21.10 -34.88
C LYS A 203 19.20 19.77 -34.37
N TYR A 204 20.42 19.77 -33.85
CA TYR A 204 20.96 18.63 -33.11
C TYR A 204 20.17 18.42 -31.81
N PHE A 205 20.01 17.17 -31.37
CA PHE A 205 19.23 16.85 -30.16
C PHE A 205 19.69 17.60 -28.90
N ALA A 206 20.96 17.97 -28.79
CA ALA A 206 21.48 18.78 -27.68
C ALA A 206 20.83 20.17 -27.58
N ASP A 207 20.28 20.68 -28.68
CA ASP A 207 19.64 22.00 -28.77
C ASP A 207 18.10 21.91 -28.74
N TRP A 208 17.54 20.72 -28.49
CA TRP A 208 16.09 20.54 -28.38
C TRP A 208 15.62 20.92 -26.98
N SER A 209 14.57 21.72 -26.90
CA SER A 209 13.95 22.01 -25.61
C SER A 209 13.09 20.82 -25.16
N PRO A 210 12.79 20.70 -23.84
CA PRO A 210 11.81 19.73 -23.36
C PRO A 210 10.44 19.87 -24.04
N SER A 211 10.07 21.09 -24.43
CA SER A 211 8.84 21.34 -25.19
C SER A 211 8.88 20.69 -26.57
N ASP A 212 10.01 20.80 -27.28
CA ASP A 212 10.19 20.22 -28.61
C ASP A 212 10.13 18.70 -28.53
N MET A 213 10.82 18.11 -27.54
CA MET A 213 10.82 16.67 -27.30
C MET A 213 9.42 16.12 -27.03
N ILE A 214 8.62 16.78 -26.17
CA ILE A 214 7.23 16.40 -25.87
C ILE A 214 6.35 16.48 -27.14
N ASN A 215 6.51 17.54 -27.93
CA ASN A 215 5.71 17.73 -29.15
C ASN A 215 6.02 16.67 -30.21
N VAL A 216 7.30 16.41 -30.47
CA VAL A 216 7.76 15.41 -31.43
C VAL A 216 7.35 14.01 -30.98
N ALA A 217 7.52 13.66 -29.71
CA ALA A 217 7.12 12.35 -29.21
C ALA A 217 5.61 12.09 -29.39
N HIS A 218 4.77 13.11 -29.20
CA HIS A 218 3.34 12.98 -29.48
C HIS A 218 3.04 12.88 -30.98
N GLU A 219 3.66 13.71 -31.82
CA GLU A 219 3.45 13.67 -33.28
C GLU A 219 3.88 12.31 -33.88
N ALA A 220 4.98 11.75 -33.38
CA ALA A 220 5.46 10.43 -33.75
C ALA A 220 4.59 9.27 -33.21
N GLY A 221 3.56 9.56 -32.42
CA GLY A 221 2.65 8.57 -31.84
C GLY A 221 3.25 7.80 -30.66
N TRP A 222 4.28 8.34 -30.00
CA TRP A 222 4.95 7.72 -28.86
C TRP A 222 4.38 8.16 -27.52
N LEU A 223 3.63 9.26 -27.48
CA LEU A 223 2.87 9.73 -26.33
C LEU A 223 1.42 9.99 -26.70
N ASP A 224 0.49 9.58 -25.84
CA ASP A 224 -0.92 9.94 -25.98
C ASP A 224 -1.15 11.45 -25.66
N LEU A 225 -2.31 11.98 -26.08
CA LEU A 225 -2.61 13.42 -26.00
C LEU A 225 -2.67 13.94 -24.55
N ASP A 226 -3.22 13.14 -23.65
CA ASP A 226 -3.25 13.43 -22.21
C ASP A 226 -1.81 13.50 -21.66
N VAL A 227 -0.98 12.50 -21.97
CA VAL A 227 0.41 12.46 -21.53
C VAL A 227 1.19 13.65 -22.08
N LYS A 228 0.97 14.07 -23.33
CA LYS A 228 1.53 15.31 -23.88
C LYS A 228 1.16 16.53 -23.03
N LYS A 229 -0.14 16.72 -22.74
CA LYS A 229 -0.62 17.91 -22.00
C LYS A 229 -0.06 17.95 -20.60
N PHE A 230 -0.08 16.83 -19.89
CA PHE A 230 0.44 16.76 -18.53
C PHE A 230 1.97 16.83 -18.48
N SER A 231 2.67 16.34 -19.51
CA SER A 231 4.11 16.52 -19.67
C SER A 231 4.49 17.99 -19.81
N HIS A 232 3.72 18.78 -20.56
CA HIS A 232 3.92 20.23 -20.62
C HIS A 232 3.66 20.91 -19.27
N ALA A 233 2.65 20.48 -18.51
CA ALA A 233 2.42 21.00 -17.16
C ALA A 233 3.60 20.67 -16.23
N LEU A 234 4.08 19.42 -16.23
CA LEU A 234 5.24 19.00 -15.43
C LEU A 234 6.51 19.80 -15.80
N ARG A 235 6.73 20.08 -17.09
CA ARG A 235 7.82 20.96 -17.54
C ARG A 235 7.73 22.34 -16.88
N GLU A 236 6.55 22.93 -16.83
CA GLU A 236 6.36 24.26 -16.22
C GLU A 236 6.65 24.24 -14.71
N PHE A 237 6.25 23.19 -14.00
CA PHE A 237 6.62 23.04 -12.59
C PHE A 237 8.12 22.80 -12.39
N ARG A 238 8.78 22.03 -13.27
CA ARG A 238 10.23 21.85 -13.26
C ARG A 238 10.98 23.17 -13.51
N ASN A 239 10.40 24.09 -14.28
CA ASN A 239 10.96 25.42 -14.51
C ASN A 239 10.91 26.33 -13.27
N LEU A 240 10.19 25.94 -12.21
CA LEU A 240 10.25 26.63 -10.90
C LEU A 240 11.61 26.47 -10.20
N ILE A 241 12.55 25.69 -10.77
CA ILE A 241 13.97 25.75 -10.40
C ILE A 241 14.54 27.17 -10.48
N HIS A 242 13.98 28.03 -11.34
CA HIS A 242 14.34 29.43 -11.44
C HIS A 242 13.52 30.27 -10.44
N PRO A 243 14.13 30.91 -9.42
CA PRO A 243 13.38 31.64 -8.39
C PRO A 243 12.49 32.77 -8.94
N TYR A 244 12.93 33.46 -9.99
CA TYR A 244 12.11 34.49 -10.65
C TYR A 244 10.87 33.90 -11.33
N GLN A 245 10.96 32.70 -11.92
CA GLN A 245 9.80 32.02 -12.48
C GLN A 245 8.79 31.67 -11.37
N GLN A 246 9.27 31.19 -10.23
CA GLN A 246 8.44 30.90 -9.07
C GLN A 246 7.76 32.16 -8.52
N MET A 247 8.49 33.27 -8.42
CA MET A 247 7.94 34.56 -7.99
C MET A 247 6.84 35.08 -8.94
N LEU A 248 7.04 34.97 -10.25
CA LEU A 248 6.09 35.42 -11.27
C LEU A 248 4.81 34.58 -11.26
N THR A 249 4.96 33.26 -11.20
CA THR A 249 3.84 32.30 -11.24
C THR A 249 3.11 32.18 -9.90
N LYS A 250 3.75 32.57 -8.80
CA LYS A 250 3.27 32.38 -7.42
C LYS A 250 2.87 30.93 -7.14
N SER A 251 3.55 29.99 -7.77
CA SER A 251 3.31 28.55 -7.63
C SER A 251 4.27 27.96 -6.59
N PHE A 252 3.74 27.10 -5.73
CA PHE A 252 4.48 26.45 -4.67
C PHE A 252 4.13 24.97 -4.69
N PRO A 253 4.98 24.11 -5.27
CA PRO A 253 4.74 22.68 -5.28
C PRO A 253 4.51 22.14 -3.88
N ASP A 254 3.47 21.34 -3.74
CA ASP A 254 3.06 20.65 -2.53
C ASP A 254 3.02 19.13 -2.77
N LYS A 255 2.48 18.39 -1.80
CA LYS A 255 2.33 16.93 -1.89
C LYS A 255 1.52 16.53 -3.11
N ASP A 256 0.36 17.16 -3.34
CA ASP A 256 -0.54 16.86 -4.45
C ASP A 256 0.15 17.13 -5.80
N THR A 257 0.88 18.24 -5.91
CA THR A 257 1.70 18.56 -7.10
C THR A 257 2.67 17.44 -7.42
N CYS A 258 3.32 16.86 -6.40
CA CYS A 258 4.25 15.76 -6.56
C CYS A 258 3.56 14.46 -6.97
N GLU A 259 2.43 14.12 -6.35
CA GLU A 259 1.67 12.92 -6.68
C GLU A 259 1.16 12.95 -8.12
N ILE A 260 0.64 14.09 -8.57
CA ILE A 260 0.25 14.31 -9.97
C ILE A 260 1.47 14.15 -10.89
N SER A 261 2.60 14.79 -10.54
CA SER A 261 3.83 14.72 -11.34
C SER A 261 4.34 13.28 -11.50
N TRP A 262 4.15 12.43 -10.49
CA TRP A 262 4.46 10.99 -10.55
C TRP A 262 3.59 10.21 -11.51
N LEU A 263 2.30 10.54 -11.58
CA LEU A 263 1.41 9.94 -12.58
C LEU A 263 1.87 10.31 -14.00
N VAL A 264 2.33 11.54 -14.22
CA VAL A 264 2.84 11.98 -15.53
C VAL A 264 4.08 11.19 -15.94
N VAL A 265 5.08 11.08 -15.06
CA VAL A 265 6.33 10.34 -15.36
C VAL A 265 6.03 8.88 -15.68
N GLN A 266 5.14 8.25 -14.92
CA GLN A 266 4.76 6.86 -15.17
C GLN A 266 3.98 6.67 -16.47
N ALA A 267 3.01 7.55 -16.76
CA ALA A 267 2.25 7.50 -17.99
C ALA A 267 3.17 7.65 -19.21
N ALA A 268 4.11 8.61 -19.16
CA ALA A 268 5.13 8.76 -20.17
C ALA A 268 6.03 7.52 -20.29
N ALA A 269 6.52 6.96 -19.19
CA ALA A 269 7.32 5.73 -19.23
C ALA A 269 6.56 4.56 -19.87
N ASN A 270 5.27 4.40 -19.56
CA ASN A 270 4.43 3.35 -20.11
C ASN A 270 4.21 3.52 -21.62
N ASP A 271 3.94 4.73 -22.08
CA ASP A 271 3.75 5.04 -23.50
C ASP A 271 5.05 4.81 -24.30
N LEU A 272 6.17 5.32 -23.80
CA LEU A 272 7.49 5.11 -24.41
C LEU A 272 7.88 3.62 -24.40
N ALA A 273 7.54 2.87 -23.35
CA ALA A 273 7.77 1.43 -23.31
C ALA A 273 7.03 0.67 -24.42
N LYS A 274 5.83 1.13 -24.84
CA LYS A 274 5.12 0.52 -25.98
C LYS A 274 5.91 0.67 -27.28
N LYS A 275 6.58 1.80 -27.48
CA LYS A 275 7.44 2.06 -28.65
C LYS A 275 8.76 1.27 -28.62
N LEU A 276 9.31 1.03 -27.44
CA LEU A 276 10.60 0.34 -27.23
C LEU A 276 10.52 -1.20 -27.26
N LYS A 277 9.31 -1.76 -27.24
CA LYS A 277 9.08 -3.21 -27.32
C LYS A 277 9.41 -3.76 -28.69
#